data_AF-A0A2K8MID2-F1
#
_entry.id   AF-A0A2K8MID2-F1
#
_cell.length_a   1.000
_cell.length_b   1.000
_cell.length_c   1.000
_cell.angle_alpha   90.00
_cell.angle_beta   90.00
_cell.angle_gamma   90.00
#
_symmetry.space_group_name_H-M   'P 1'
#
loop_
_entity.id
_entity.type
_entity.pdbx_description
1 polymer ?
#
loop_
_entity_poly.entity_id
_entity_poly.type
_entity_poly.pdbx_seq_one_letter_code
_entity_poly.pdbx_strand_id
1 'polypeptide(L)'
;MKRFALAFVAVCSSCAEADQPESARTVAAFEVPLPTQADKQAFLNVVREEASRVGYHLDAATPDELRYLSVASPITMNAAVWRGNDEEAVASAMDLPDNLGFVWFSFSKGTQPERVAAFRDSVMRRVSARWVQTIRLPIMPTGAIPHRMDLVRTPSGYEVDPLEKAKYQLDAGSR
;
A
#
# COMPACT_ATOMS: atom_id res chain seq x y z
N MET A 1 59.73 21.97 10.48
CA MET A 1 58.65 21.75 9.49
C MET A 1 58.25 20.28 9.49
N LYS A 2 57.12 19.93 10.12
CA LYS A 2 56.45 18.64 9.93
C LYS A 2 54.95 18.92 9.95
N ARG A 3 54.34 18.91 8.77
CA ARG A 3 52.89 19.10 8.56
C ARG A 3 52.22 17.76 8.86
N PHE A 4 51.47 17.68 9.96
CA PHE A 4 50.54 16.57 10.19
C PHE A 4 49.27 16.85 9.39
N ALA A 5 49.07 16.10 8.31
CA ALA A 5 47.82 16.08 7.57
C ALA A 5 46.78 15.31 8.40
N LEU A 6 45.79 16.03 8.93
CA LEU A 6 44.63 15.44 9.59
C LEU A 6 43.68 14.97 8.47
N ALA A 7 43.66 13.66 8.20
CA ALA A 7 42.71 13.05 7.29
C ALA A 7 41.32 13.09 7.95
N PHE A 8 40.46 13.97 7.46
CA PHE A 8 39.04 13.98 7.77
C PHE A 8 38.40 12.76 7.11
N VAL A 9 38.22 11.68 7.87
CA VAL A 9 37.43 10.52 7.44
C VAL A 9 35.96 10.93 7.48
N ALA A 10 35.40 11.23 6.31
CA ALA A 10 33.97 11.37 6.13
C ALA A 10 33.33 10.00 6.34
N VAL A 11 32.68 9.80 7.50
CA VAL A 11 31.83 8.64 7.75
C VAL A 11 30.57 8.85 6.90
N CYS A 12 30.51 8.17 5.75
CA CYS A 12 29.26 7.93 5.06
C CYS A 12 28.38 7.10 6.00
N SER A 13 27.50 7.75 6.76
CA SER A 13 26.37 7.07 7.36
C SER A 13 25.57 6.46 6.22
N SER A 14 25.67 5.15 6.06
CA SER A 14 24.80 4.38 5.18
C SER A 14 23.36 4.76 5.52
N CYS A 15 22.54 5.03 4.50
CA CYS A 15 21.09 4.98 4.64
C CYS A 15 20.73 3.56 5.10
N ALA A 16 20.75 3.31 6.41
CA ALA A 16 20.14 2.12 6.97
C ALA A 16 18.65 2.23 6.64
N GLU A 17 18.10 1.21 5.99
CA GLU A 17 16.65 1.10 5.81
C GLU A 17 16.02 1.24 7.19
N ALA A 18 15.22 2.29 7.40
CA ALA A 18 14.59 2.51 8.69
C ALA A 18 13.67 1.31 8.97
N ASP A 19 13.94 0.59 10.07
CA ASP A 19 13.13 -0.53 10.53
C ASP A 19 11.66 -0.12 10.53
N GLN A 20 10.90 -0.71 9.59
CA GLN A 20 9.47 -0.48 9.53
C GLN A 20 8.82 -1.23 10.69
N PRO A 21 8.02 -0.58 11.53
CA PRO A 21 7.38 -1.25 12.65
C PRO A 21 6.49 -2.38 12.10
N GLU A 22 6.42 -3.50 12.84
CA GLU A 22 5.59 -4.65 12.46
C GLU A 22 4.11 -4.28 12.28
N SER A 23 3.64 -3.18 12.88
CA SER A 23 2.30 -2.62 12.65
C SER A 23 2.11 -2.09 11.22
N ALA A 24 3.15 -1.58 10.55
CA ALA A 24 3.09 -1.09 9.18
C ALA A 24 3.08 -2.21 8.13
N ARG A 25 3.42 -3.46 8.52
CA ARG A 25 3.46 -4.59 7.60
C ARG A 25 2.09 -4.81 6.96
N THR A 26 2.02 -4.82 5.62
CA THR A 26 0.78 -5.17 4.91
C THR A 26 0.41 -6.61 5.18
N VAL A 27 -0.87 -6.85 5.50
CA VAL A 27 -1.40 -8.19 5.80
C VAL A 27 -2.51 -8.60 4.83
N ALA A 28 -3.07 -7.65 4.08
CA ALA A 28 -4.03 -7.90 3.02
C ALA A 28 -3.96 -6.82 1.95
N ALA A 29 -4.19 -7.19 0.70
CA ALA A 29 -4.40 -6.23 -0.38
C ALA A 29 -5.35 -6.78 -1.44
N PHE A 30 -6.00 -5.86 -2.15
CA PHE A 30 -7.01 -6.14 -3.15
C PHE A 30 -6.81 -5.22 -4.35
N GLU A 31 -7.05 -5.74 -5.54
CA GLU A 31 -7.17 -4.94 -6.75
C GLU A 31 -8.66 -4.61 -6.96
N VAL A 32 -9.00 -3.33 -7.09
CA VAL A 32 -10.36 -2.83 -7.26
C VAL A 32 -10.48 -2.12 -8.62
N PRO A 33 -11.41 -2.53 -9.50
CA PRO A 33 -11.57 -1.94 -10.83
C PRO A 33 -12.25 -0.56 -10.74
N LEU A 34 -11.47 0.52 -10.79
CA LEU A 34 -11.94 1.90 -10.71
C LEU A 34 -11.51 2.68 -11.98
N PRO A 35 -12.06 2.33 -13.16
CA PRO A 35 -11.59 2.88 -14.44
C PRO A 35 -11.92 4.36 -14.63
N THR A 36 -12.95 4.88 -13.95
CA THR A 36 -13.39 6.26 -14.10
C THR A 36 -13.17 7.08 -12.83
N GLN A 37 -13.12 8.40 -12.97
CA GLN A 37 -13.10 9.32 -11.82
C GLN A 37 -14.34 9.17 -10.94
N ALA A 38 -15.50 8.87 -11.53
CA ALA A 38 -16.73 8.64 -10.78
C ALA A 38 -16.64 7.37 -9.91
N ASP A 39 -16.02 6.30 -10.43
CA ASP A 39 -15.78 5.08 -9.66
C ASP A 39 -14.85 5.34 -8.48
N LYS A 40 -13.76 6.08 -8.70
CA LYS A 40 -12.81 6.47 -7.65
C LYS A 40 -13.47 7.30 -6.56
N GLN A 41 -14.26 8.31 -6.94
CA GLN A 41 -14.97 9.12 -5.96
C GLN A 41 -15.98 8.29 -5.15
N ALA A 42 -16.71 7.38 -5.82
CA ALA A 42 -17.62 6.48 -5.14
C ALA A 42 -16.90 5.53 -4.18
N PHE A 43 -15.73 5.02 -4.56
CA PHE A 43 -14.88 4.21 -3.71
C PHE A 43 -14.42 4.98 -2.48
N LEU A 44 -13.85 6.18 -2.66
CA LEU A 44 -13.40 7.04 -1.56
C LEU A 44 -14.54 7.37 -0.58
N ASN A 45 -15.77 7.55 -1.07
CA ASN A 45 -16.93 7.79 -0.21
C ASN A 45 -17.25 6.56 0.66
N VAL A 46 -17.25 5.36 0.08
CA VAL A 46 -17.43 4.11 0.85
C VAL A 46 -16.35 3.95 1.91
N VAL A 47 -15.08 4.16 1.53
CA VAL A 47 -13.95 4.05 2.48
C VAL A 47 -14.07 5.08 3.59
N ARG A 48 -14.40 6.34 3.26
CA ARG A 48 -14.58 7.42 4.25
C ARG A 48 -15.68 7.10 5.26
N GLU A 49 -16.83 6.64 4.77
CA GLU A 49 -17.96 6.26 5.64
C GLU A 49 -17.59 5.13 6.60
N GLU A 50 -16.88 4.10 6.11
CA GLU A 50 -16.44 2.98 6.95
C GLU A 50 -15.34 3.38 7.93
N ALA A 51 -14.39 4.22 7.50
CA ALA A 51 -13.33 4.73 8.35
C ALA A 51 -13.90 5.55 9.51
N SER A 52 -14.81 6.48 9.22
CA SER A 52 -15.43 7.34 10.24
C SER A 52 -16.22 6.57 11.30
N ARG A 53 -16.83 5.43 10.95
CA ARG A 53 -17.56 4.58 11.91
C ARG A 53 -16.67 4.00 13.02
N VAL A 54 -15.39 3.83 12.74
CA VAL A 54 -14.41 3.27 13.68
C VAL A 54 -13.44 4.32 14.23
N GLY A 55 -13.72 5.60 13.99
CA GLY A 55 -12.88 6.71 14.44
C GLY A 55 -11.57 6.88 13.66
N TYR A 56 -11.54 6.39 12.42
CA TYR A 56 -10.46 6.66 11.46
C TYR A 56 -10.87 7.79 10.51
N HIS A 57 -9.90 8.37 9.81
CA HIS A 57 -10.14 9.32 8.73
C HIS A 57 -9.44 8.89 7.45
N LEU A 58 -9.94 9.42 6.34
CA LEU A 58 -9.43 9.17 5.00
C LEU A 58 -8.87 10.47 4.44
N ASP A 59 -7.58 10.44 4.11
CA ASP A 59 -6.93 11.49 3.33
C ASP A 59 -6.74 11.00 1.91
N ALA A 60 -7.22 11.78 0.96
CA ALA A 60 -7.08 11.50 -0.46
C ALA A 60 -6.39 12.68 -1.12
N ALA A 61 -5.41 12.39 -1.97
CA ALA A 61 -4.67 13.40 -2.70
C ALA A 61 -5.62 14.24 -3.56
N THR A 62 -5.44 15.56 -3.48
CA THR A 62 -6.10 16.55 -4.31
C THR A 62 -5.63 16.43 -5.77
N PRO A 63 -6.37 17.02 -6.74
CA PRO A 63 -5.94 17.04 -8.13
C PRO A 63 -4.53 17.63 -8.34
N ASP A 64 -4.14 18.60 -7.52
CA ASP A 64 -2.84 19.27 -7.62
C ASP A 64 -1.71 18.38 -7.08
N GLU A 65 -1.95 17.68 -5.97
CA GLU A 65 -1.03 16.68 -5.44
C GLU A 65 -0.88 15.49 -6.38
N LEU A 66 -1.97 14.99 -6.98
CA LEU A 66 -1.89 13.93 -7.98
C LEU A 66 -1.10 14.37 -9.23
N ARG A 67 -1.26 15.62 -9.66
CA ARG A 67 -0.48 16.21 -10.76
C ARG A 67 1.01 16.25 -10.42
N TYR A 68 1.34 16.65 -9.19
CA TYR A 68 2.72 16.68 -8.71
C TYR A 68 3.33 15.27 -8.60
N LEU A 69 2.62 14.32 -7.99
CA LEU A 69 3.05 12.93 -7.88
C LEU A 69 3.24 12.28 -9.26
N SER A 70 2.38 12.63 -10.22
CA SER A 70 2.44 12.13 -11.60
C SER A 70 3.66 12.59 -12.41
N VAL A 71 4.46 13.55 -11.90
CA VAL A 71 5.70 13.99 -12.57
C VAL A 71 6.71 12.84 -12.65
N ALA A 72 6.82 12.02 -11.61
CA ALA A 72 7.75 10.89 -11.57
C ALA A 72 7.17 9.64 -12.22
N SER A 73 5.89 9.36 -11.97
CA SER A 73 5.21 8.15 -12.40
C SER A 73 3.70 8.40 -12.43
N PRO A 74 3.00 8.16 -13.56
CA PRO A 74 1.55 8.36 -13.65
C PRO A 74 0.79 7.75 -12.47
N ILE A 75 0.06 8.61 -11.74
CA ILE A 75 -0.83 8.22 -10.65
C ILE A 75 -2.11 9.01 -10.74
N THR A 76 -3.23 8.31 -10.59
CA THR A 76 -4.56 8.86 -10.77
C THR A 76 -5.46 8.61 -9.57
N MET A 77 -4.94 7.93 -8.53
CA MET A 77 -5.50 7.90 -7.19
C MET A 77 -4.39 7.63 -6.17
N ASN A 78 -4.39 8.38 -5.07
CA ASN A 78 -3.56 8.13 -3.90
C ASN A 78 -4.36 8.53 -2.67
N ALA A 79 -4.59 7.60 -1.76
CA ALA A 79 -5.32 7.85 -0.53
C ALA A 79 -4.84 6.94 0.59
N ALA A 80 -4.93 7.41 1.83
CA ALA A 80 -4.57 6.68 3.03
C ALA A 80 -5.67 6.82 4.07
N VAL A 81 -5.92 5.73 4.80
CA VAL A 81 -6.79 5.72 5.98
C VAL A 81 -5.89 5.70 7.20
N TRP A 82 -6.14 6.64 8.10
CA TRP A 82 -5.32 6.87 9.29
C TRP A 82 -6.12 6.64 10.57
N ARG A 83 -5.45 6.10 11.57
CA ARG A 83 -5.90 6.09 12.96
C ARG A 83 -5.29 7.29 13.69
N GLY A 84 -6.08 7.92 14.57
CA GLY A 84 -5.65 9.08 15.34
C GLY A 84 -5.50 10.31 14.44
N ASN A 85 -4.64 11.25 14.80
CA ASN A 85 -4.32 12.41 13.97
C ASN A 85 -3.04 12.14 13.16
N ASP A 86 -3.15 11.24 12.17
CA ASP A 86 -2.07 10.74 11.30
C ASP A 86 -0.99 9.93 12.02
N GLU A 87 -1.37 9.28 13.12
CA GLU A 87 -0.44 8.50 13.94
C GLU A 87 -0.07 7.17 13.28
N GLU A 88 -1.01 6.56 12.57
CA GLU A 88 -0.83 5.23 11.99
C GLU A 88 -1.68 5.02 10.73
N ALA A 89 -1.02 4.75 9.61
CA ALA A 89 -1.70 4.34 8.38
C ALA A 89 -2.21 2.89 8.51
N VAL A 90 -3.53 2.73 8.48
CA VAL A 90 -4.19 1.42 8.59
C VAL A 90 -4.57 0.83 7.23
N ALA A 91 -4.72 1.67 6.21
CA ALA A 91 -4.93 1.25 4.84
C ALA A 91 -4.40 2.29 3.84
N SER A 92 -4.07 1.85 2.62
CA SER A 92 -3.63 2.72 1.53
C SER A 92 -4.24 2.24 0.21
N ALA A 93 -4.71 3.19 -0.61
CA ALA A 93 -5.33 2.93 -1.89
C ALA A 93 -4.64 3.77 -2.98
N MET A 94 -3.96 3.11 -3.93
CA MET A 94 -3.29 3.79 -5.04
C MET A 94 -3.31 3.01 -6.35
N ASP A 95 -3.16 3.72 -7.46
CA ASP A 95 -2.81 3.14 -8.75
C ASP A 95 -1.42 3.60 -9.21
N LEU A 96 -0.78 2.80 -10.05
CA LEU A 96 0.53 3.05 -10.65
C LEU A 96 0.41 2.85 -12.17
N PRO A 97 1.42 3.23 -12.98
CA PRO A 97 1.32 3.18 -14.44
C PRO A 97 0.95 1.80 -14.96
N ASP A 98 1.46 0.78 -14.29
CA ASP A 98 1.26 -0.61 -14.68
C ASP A 98 -0.14 -1.11 -14.36
N ASN A 99 -0.96 -0.41 -13.57
CA ASN A 99 -2.32 -0.80 -13.17
C ASN A 99 -3.34 0.35 -13.25
N LEU A 100 -3.17 1.31 -14.15
CA LEU A 100 -4.14 2.39 -14.32
C LEU A 100 -5.56 1.83 -14.56
N GLY A 101 -6.53 2.40 -13.86
CA GLY A 101 -7.92 1.93 -13.81
C GLY A 101 -8.17 0.78 -12.82
N PHE A 102 -7.13 0.29 -12.14
CA PHE A 102 -7.20 -0.73 -11.09
C PHE A 102 -6.45 -0.24 -9.85
N VAL A 103 -7.18 0.14 -8.81
CA VAL A 103 -6.57 0.61 -7.57
C VAL A 103 -6.19 -0.58 -6.70
N TRP A 104 -4.95 -0.58 -6.22
CA TRP A 104 -4.51 -1.49 -5.18
C TRP A 104 -4.85 -0.89 -3.82
N PHE A 105 -5.74 -1.58 -3.10
CA PHE A 105 -6.18 -1.23 -1.76
C PHE A 105 -5.58 -2.21 -0.75
N SER A 106 -4.64 -1.72 0.04
CA SER A 106 -3.83 -2.49 0.98
C SER A 106 -4.16 -2.11 2.43
N PHE A 107 -3.98 -3.06 3.34
CA PHE A 107 -4.25 -2.93 4.76
C PHE A 107 -3.02 -3.35 5.56
N SER A 108 -2.60 -2.50 6.48
CA SER A 108 -1.51 -2.80 7.41
C SER A 108 -1.99 -3.72 8.53
N LYS A 109 -1.06 -4.31 9.27
CA LYS A 109 -1.38 -5.09 10.47
C LYS A 109 -2.00 -4.20 11.54
N GLY A 110 -1.50 -2.97 11.67
CA GLY A 110 -1.82 -2.02 12.71
C GLY A 110 -1.30 -2.43 14.10
N THR A 111 -1.26 -1.47 15.01
CA THR A 111 -1.02 -1.66 16.45
C THR A 111 -2.18 -2.37 17.13
N GLN A 112 -3.38 -2.34 16.53
CA GLN A 112 -4.60 -3.00 17.00
C GLN A 112 -5.15 -3.93 15.91
N PRO A 113 -4.55 -5.13 15.71
CA PRO A 113 -4.82 -5.96 14.54
C PRO A 113 -6.28 -6.40 14.39
N GLU A 114 -6.94 -6.72 15.49
CA GLU A 114 -8.36 -7.07 15.54
C GLU A 114 -9.25 -5.93 14.96
N ARG A 115 -8.94 -4.67 15.31
CA ARG A 115 -9.70 -3.51 14.82
C ARG A 115 -9.44 -3.23 13.35
N VAL A 116 -8.18 -3.32 12.90
CA VAL A 116 -7.85 -3.13 11.49
C VAL A 116 -8.44 -4.25 10.63
N ALA A 117 -8.44 -5.50 11.12
CA ALA A 117 -9.10 -6.61 10.46
C ALA A 117 -10.62 -6.40 10.37
N ALA A 118 -11.28 -5.97 11.45
CA ALA A 118 -12.71 -5.67 11.43
C ALA A 118 -13.06 -4.51 10.46
N PHE A 119 -12.25 -3.46 10.44
CA PHE A 119 -12.38 -2.37 9.47
C PHE A 119 -12.25 -2.88 8.02
N ARG A 120 -11.17 -3.64 7.73
CA ARG A 120 -10.94 -4.29 6.43
C ARG A 120 -12.16 -5.10 6.00
N ASP A 121 -12.65 -5.98 6.86
CA ASP A 121 -13.74 -6.88 6.51
C ASP A 121 -15.04 -6.10 6.25
N SER A 122 -15.33 -5.06 7.03
CA SER A 122 -16.49 -4.19 6.81
C SER A 122 -16.42 -3.43 5.49
N VAL A 123 -15.29 -2.76 5.22
CA VAL A 123 -15.13 -1.97 3.99
C VAL A 123 -15.07 -2.86 2.76
N MET A 124 -14.36 -3.98 2.82
CA MET A 124 -14.24 -4.90 1.68
C MET A 124 -15.56 -5.58 1.36
N ARG A 125 -16.42 -5.85 2.35
CA ARG A 125 -17.79 -6.33 2.08
C ARG A 125 -18.58 -5.35 1.21
N ARG A 126 -18.48 -4.04 1.47
CA ARG A 126 -19.17 -3.01 0.67
C ARG A 126 -18.50 -2.82 -0.70
N VAL A 127 -17.17 -2.80 -0.73
CA VAL A 127 -16.39 -2.67 -1.97
C VAL A 127 -16.68 -3.84 -2.90
N SER A 128 -16.54 -5.08 -2.45
CA SER A 128 -16.78 -6.28 -3.27
C SER A 128 -18.24 -6.43 -3.72
N ALA A 129 -19.20 -5.90 -2.95
CA ALA A 129 -20.61 -5.89 -3.38
C ALA A 129 -20.86 -4.92 -4.55
N ARG A 130 -20.12 -3.80 -4.60
CA ARG A 130 -20.27 -2.78 -5.64
C ARG A 130 -19.37 -3.02 -6.85
N TRP A 131 -18.14 -3.45 -6.63
CA TRP A 131 -17.15 -3.76 -7.66
C TRP A 131 -16.87 -5.27 -7.63
N VAL A 132 -17.75 -6.05 -8.26
CA VAL A 132 -17.73 -7.52 -8.18
C VAL A 132 -16.48 -8.18 -8.74
N GLN A 133 -15.68 -7.46 -9.55
CA GLN A 133 -14.40 -7.95 -10.06
C GLN A 133 -13.22 -7.64 -9.12
N THR A 134 -13.47 -7.09 -7.93
CA THR A 134 -12.46 -6.93 -6.89
C THR A 134 -11.83 -8.28 -6.56
N ILE A 135 -10.51 -8.33 -6.61
CA ILE A 135 -9.75 -9.57 -6.49
C ILE A 135 -8.62 -9.42 -5.49
N ARG A 136 -8.29 -10.48 -4.76
CA ARG A 136 -7.23 -10.46 -3.74
C ARG A 136 -5.85 -10.52 -4.39
N LEU A 137 -4.93 -9.72 -3.88
CA LEU A 137 -3.50 -9.75 -4.22
C LEU A 137 -2.74 -10.66 -3.24
N PRO A 138 -1.71 -11.39 -3.70
CA PRO A 138 -0.84 -12.14 -2.80
C PRO A 138 0.00 -11.16 -1.97
N ILE A 139 0.21 -11.51 -0.69
CA ILE A 139 1.06 -10.78 0.24
C ILE A 139 2.22 -11.68 0.63
N MET A 140 3.44 -11.20 0.42
CA MET A 140 4.67 -11.93 0.78
C MET A 140 4.87 -11.92 2.30
N PRO A 141 5.66 -12.85 2.88
CA PRO A 141 5.91 -12.88 4.32
C PRO A 141 6.39 -11.54 4.91
N THR A 142 7.18 -10.81 4.13
CA THR A 142 7.72 -9.47 4.44
C THR A 142 6.67 -8.34 4.40
N GLY A 143 5.43 -8.63 4.00
CA GLY A 143 4.38 -7.66 3.72
C GLY A 143 4.44 -7.04 2.32
N ALA A 144 5.42 -7.39 1.50
CA ALA A 144 5.48 -6.88 0.12
C ALA A 144 4.31 -7.41 -0.73
N ILE A 145 3.76 -6.55 -1.57
CA ILE A 145 2.87 -6.94 -2.67
C ILE A 145 3.79 -7.17 -3.89
N PRO A 146 3.76 -8.35 -4.54
CA PRO A 146 4.57 -8.60 -5.73
C PRO A 146 4.25 -7.62 -6.86
N HIS A 147 5.24 -7.40 -7.73
CA HIS A 147 5.07 -6.53 -8.88
C HIS A 147 3.98 -7.06 -9.81
N ARG A 148 3.17 -6.18 -10.43
CA ARG A 148 2.05 -6.59 -11.29
C ARG A 148 2.48 -7.54 -12.41
N MET A 149 3.64 -7.27 -13.02
CA MET A 149 4.21 -8.10 -14.10
C MET A 149 4.60 -9.51 -13.66
N ASP A 150 4.81 -9.72 -12.36
CA ASP A 150 5.14 -11.02 -11.77
C ASP A 150 3.87 -11.74 -11.26
N LEU A 151 2.67 -11.22 -11.55
CA LEU A 151 1.39 -11.79 -11.12
C LEU A 151 0.63 -12.42 -12.27
N VAL A 152 0.13 -13.63 -12.03
CA VAL A 152 -0.77 -14.36 -12.92
C VAL A 152 -2.18 -14.36 -12.33
N ARG A 153 -3.17 -13.96 -13.13
CA ARG A 153 -4.58 -13.97 -12.71
C ARG A 153 -5.12 -15.40 -12.68
N THR A 154 -5.80 -15.76 -11.61
CA THR A 154 -6.47 -17.05 -11.38
C THR A 154 -7.95 -16.84 -11.09
N PRO A 155 -8.80 -17.89 -11.10
CA PRO A 155 -10.20 -17.75 -10.69
C PRO A 155 -10.39 -17.27 -9.24
N SER A 156 -9.43 -17.53 -8.36
CA SER A 156 -9.51 -17.20 -6.92
C SER A 156 -8.77 -15.93 -6.52
N GLY A 157 -8.01 -15.31 -7.42
CA GLY A 157 -7.05 -14.28 -7.01
C GLY A 157 -5.97 -14.00 -8.04
N TYR A 158 -4.90 -13.37 -7.58
CA TYR A 158 -3.60 -13.43 -8.24
C TYR A 158 -2.68 -14.42 -7.53
N GLU A 159 -1.81 -15.07 -8.29
CA GLU A 159 -0.67 -15.83 -7.79
C GLU A 159 0.62 -15.25 -8.36
N VAL A 160 1.74 -15.42 -7.66
CA VAL A 160 3.04 -15.05 -8.20
C VAL A 160 3.40 -16.04 -9.31
N ASP A 161 3.84 -15.53 -10.46
CA ASP A 161 4.37 -16.34 -11.55
C ASP A 161 5.43 -17.32 -10.98
N PRO A 162 5.28 -18.63 -11.17
CA PRO A 162 6.24 -19.61 -10.70
C PRO A 162 7.69 -19.31 -11.08
N LEU A 163 7.93 -18.67 -12.23
CA LEU A 163 9.26 -18.27 -12.70
C LEU A 163 9.85 -17.12 -11.89
N GLU A 164 9.01 -16.27 -11.32
CA GLU A 164 9.42 -15.08 -10.57
C GLU A 164 9.40 -15.30 -9.05
N LYS A 165 8.85 -16.43 -8.60
CA LYS A 165 8.66 -16.77 -7.18
C LYS A 165 9.95 -16.67 -6.35
N ALA A 166 11.12 -16.95 -6.93
CA ALA A 166 12.40 -16.89 -6.24
C ALA A 166 12.74 -15.47 -5.74
N LYS A 167 12.29 -14.41 -6.43
CA LYS A 167 12.51 -13.00 -6.02
C LYS A 167 11.89 -12.66 -4.66
N TYR A 168 10.85 -13.40 -4.28
CA TYR A 168 10.01 -13.09 -3.12
C TYR A 168 10.19 -14.04 -1.94
N GLN A 169 11.10 -15.02 -2.06
CA GLN A 169 11.48 -15.94 -0.98
C GLN A 169 12.52 -15.28 -0.07
N LEU A 170 12.12 -14.18 0.57
CA LEU A 170 12.92 -13.50 1.59
C LEU A 170 12.41 -13.93 2.96
N ASP A 171 13.30 -14.41 3.83
CA ASP A 171 12.93 -14.76 5.19
C ASP A 171 12.47 -13.51 5.94
N ALA A 172 11.44 -13.66 6.78
CA ALA A 172 10.86 -12.55 7.55
C ALA A 172 11.85 -11.91 8.55
N GLY A 173 13.03 -12.51 8.75
CA GLY A 173 14.10 -12.04 9.64
C GLY A 173 15.39 -11.61 8.94
N SER A 174 15.40 -11.45 7.61
CA SER A 174 16.59 -11.02 6.85
C SER A 174 16.75 -9.49 6.75
N ARG A 175 16.13 -8.73 7.66
CA ARG A 175 16.28 -7.28 7.76
C ARG A 175 17.14 -6.94 8.97
#